data_AF-A0A2V8LUE0-F1
#
_entry.id   AF-A0A2V8LUE0-F1
#
_cell.length_a   1.000
_cell.length_b   1.000
_cell.length_c   1.000
_cell.angle_alpha   90.00
_cell.angle_beta   90.00
_cell.angle_gamma   90.00
#
_symmetry.space_group_name_H-M   'P 1'
#
loop_
_entity.id
_entity.type
_entity.pdbx_description
1 polymer ?
#
loop_
_entity_poly.entity_id
_entity_poly.type
_entity_poly.pdbx_seq_one_letter_code
_entity_poly.pdbx_strand_id
1 'polypeptide(L)'
;MIQKDFKRAINYLAIAGTEVGAGAEVHNDLGVAYLESGNENRFQMAVQEFHTALESNREFLPAIFNLAMLYERTGDRTQAEVQWNRYLKLDSNSAWAVEARSRLQGLSR
;
A
#
# COMPACT_ATOMS: atom_id res chain seq x y z
N MET A 1 -15.88 16.71 14.31
CA MET A 1 -15.37 15.64 13.42
C MET A 1 -14.00 16.07 12.94
N ILE A 2 -12.93 15.41 13.40
CA ILE A 2 -11.57 15.70 12.93
C ILE A 2 -11.49 15.15 11.52
N GLN A 3 -11.67 16.01 10.51
CA GLN A 3 -11.38 15.63 9.14
C GLN A 3 -9.85 15.42 9.11
N LYS A 4 -9.40 14.15 9.08
CA LYS A 4 -8.00 13.83 8.81
C LYS A 4 -7.63 14.60 7.53
N ASP A 5 -6.72 15.57 7.62
CA ASP A 5 -6.43 16.50 6.52
C ASP A 5 -5.54 15.83 5.47
N PHE A 6 -6.10 14.83 4.79
CA PHE A 6 -5.43 14.09 3.75
C PHE A 6 -5.03 14.98 2.58
N LYS A 7 -5.76 16.08 2.35
CA LYS A 7 -5.42 17.02 1.27
C LYS A 7 -4.06 17.68 1.53
N ARG A 8 -3.80 18.14 2.76
CA ARG A 8 -2.49 18.67 3.14
C ARG A 8 -1.39 17.61 3.10
N ALA A 9 -1.67 16.42 3.66
CA ALA A 9 -0.70 15.32 3.65
C ALA A 9 -0.27 14.95 2.23
N ILE A 10 -1.24 14.79 1.33
CA ILE A 10 -1.01 14.45 -0.08
C ILE A 10 -0.21 15.54 -0.78
N ASN A 11 -0.54 16.81 -0.58
CA ASN A 11 0.23 17.90 -1.18
C ASN A 11 1.68 17.91 -0.70
N TYR A 12 1.91 17.70 0.60
CA TYR A 12 3.27 17.68 1.16
C TYR A 12 4.08 16.48 0.65
N LEU A 13 3.49 15.29 0.69
CA LEU A 13 4.12 14.05 0.25
C LEU A 13 4.37 14.03 -1.26
N ALA A 14 3.47 14.62 -2.06
CA ALA A 14 3.66 14.75 -3.50
C ALA A 14 4.86 15.66 -3.84
N ILE A 15 5.10 16.73 -3.06
CA ILE A 15 6.29 17.56 -3.25
C ILE A 15 7.54 16.75 -2.88
N ALA A 16 7.54 16.11 -1.70
CA ALA A 16 8.66 15.27 -1.25
C ALA A 16 8.98 14.14 -2.23
N GLY A 17 7.97 13.55 -2.88
CA GLY A 17 8.12 12.48 -3.87
C GLY A 17 8.81 12.90 -5.17
N THR A 18 8.90 14.22 -5.43
CA THR A 18 9.60 14.76 -6.62
C THR A 18 11.07 15.12 -6.35
N GLU A 19 11.50 15.07 -5.09
CA GLU A 19 12.89 15.35 -4.73
C GLU A 19 13.81 14.20 -5.16
N VAL A 20 15.00 14.55 -5.65
CA VAL A 20 16.03 13.58 -6.02
C VAL A 20 16.44 12.80 -4.76
N GLY A 21 16.01 11.53 -4.68
CA GLY A 21 16.22 10.67 -3.51
C GLY A 21 14.95 10.29 -2.76
N ALA A 22 13.76 10.66 -3.26
CA ALA A 22 12.49 10.14 -2.75
C ALA A 22 12.52 8.60 -2.70
N GLY A 23 12.51 8.06 -1.48
CA GLY A 23 12.62 6.64 -1.20
C GLY A 23 11.28 5.90 -1.29
N ALA A 24 11.32 4.61 -0.99
CA ALA A 24 10.12 3.78 -0.95
C ALA A 24 9.10 4.25 0.11
N GLU A 25 9.58 4.87 1.18
CA GLU A 25 8.79 5.39 2.30
C GLU A 25 7.85 6.52 1.86
N VAL A 26 8.35 7.51 1.10
CA VAL A 26 7.57 8.69 0.71
C VAL A 26 6.42 8.29 -0.22
N HIS A 27 6.73 7.46 -1.21
CA HIS A 27 5.72 6.93 -2.13
C HIS A 27 4.72 6.00 -1.40
N ASN A 28 5.18 5.20 -0.42
CA ASN A 28 4.27 4.43 0.41
C ASN A 28 3.31 5.33 1.21
N ASP A 29 3.82 6.37 1.86
CA ASP A 29 3.00 7.26 2.68
C ASP A 29 2.02 8.05 1.82
N LEU A 30 2.42 8.45 0.60
CA LEU A 30 1.54 9.08 -0.37
C LEU A 30 0.44 8.10 -0.83
N GLY A 31 0.80 6.85 -1.10
CA GLY A 31 -0.15 5.79 -1.41
C GLY A 31 -1.16 5.55 -0.28
N VAL A 32 -0.70 5.52 0.98
CA VAL A 32 -1.58 5.42 2.17
C VAL A 32 -2.52 6.61 2.24
N ALA A 33 -2.02 7.83 2.02
CA ALA A 33 -2.86 9.03 2.06
C ALA A 33 -3.92 9.01 0.95
N TYR A 34 -3.60 8.51 -0.25
CA TYR A 34 -4.57 8.27 -1.31
C TYR A 34 -5.59 7.18 -0.96
N LEU A 35 -5.16 6.04 -0.42
CA LEU A 35 -6.03 4.95 0.04
C LEU A 35 -7.02 5.43 1.11
N GLU A 36 -6.55 6.16 2.11
CA GLU A 36 -7.39 6.63 3.22
C GLU A 36 -8.37 7.74 2.80
N SER A 37 -7.99 8.58 1.84
CA SER A 37 -8.84 9.67 1.34
C SER A 37 -9.83 9.27 0.24
N GLY A 38 -9.84 7.98 -0.13
CA GLY A 38 -10.14 7.61 -1.50
C GLY A 38 -11.51 7.04 -1.85
N ASN A 39 -11.90 7.36 -3.07
CA ASN A 39 -12.82 6.66 -3.96
C ASN A 39 -12.01 6.03 -5.11
N GLU A 40 -12.65 5.50 -6.16
CA GLU A 40 -12.00 4.78 -7.27
C GLU A 40 -10.77 5.51 -7.85
N ASN A 41 -10.85 6.82 -8.13
CA ASN A 41 -9.73 7.57 -8.69
C ASN A 41 -8.53 7.64 -7.74
N ARG A 42 -8.80 7.83 -6.45
CA ARG A 42 -7.74 7.88 -5.42
C ARG A 42 -7.14 6.49 -5.18
N PHE A 43 -7.92 5.42 -5.32
CA PHE A 43 -7.39 4.06 -5.27
C PHE A 43 -6.42 3.78 -6.41
N GLN A 44 -6.69 4.26 -7.63
CA GLN A 44 -5.74 4.16 -8.74
C GLN A 44 -4.43 4.90 -8.44
N MET A 45 -4.51 6.12 -7.87
CA MET A 45 -3.31 6.85 -7.43
C MET A 45 -2.56 6.08 -6.34
N ALA A 46 -3.27 5.49 -5.36
CA ALA A 46 -2.63 4.69 -4.33
C ALA A 46 -1.87 3.48 -4.91
N VAL A 47 -2.47 2.76 -5.87
CA VAL A 47 -1.80 1.65 -6.58
C VAL A 47 -0.50 2.14 -7.22
N GLN A 48 -0.56 3.26 -7.95
CA GLN A 48 0.61 3.81 -8.64
C GLN A 48 1.74 4.14 -7.66
N GLU A 49 1.42 4.84 -6.56
CA GLU A 49 2.42 5.23 -5.58
C GLU A 49 3.05 4.03 -4.87
N PHE A 50 2.26 3.00 -4.53
CA PHE A 50 2.84 1.79 -3.97
C PHE A 50 3.73 1.04 -4.98
N HIS A 51 3.40 1.06 -6.27
CA HIS A 51 4.29 0.51 -7.29
C HIS A 51 5.59 1.30 -7.41
N THR A 52 5.54 2.64 -7.40
CA THR A 52 6.74 3.47 -7.40
C THR A 52 7.61 3.22 -6.16
N ALA A 53 7.00 3.03 -4.98
CA ALA A 53 7.74 2.59 -3.79
C ALA A 53 8.48 1.26 -4.02
N LEU A 54 7.86 0.33 -4.74
CA LEU A 54 8.45 -0.98 -5.07
C LEU A 54 9.45 -0.95 -6.22
N GLU A 55 9.41 0.07 -7.07
CA GLU A 55 10.47 0.35 -8.05
C GLU A 55 11.76 0.79 -7.34
N SER A 56 11.62 1.64 -6.31
CA SER A 56 12.74 2.09 -5.46
C SER A 56 13.27 0.96 -4.56
N ASN A 57 12.39 0.16 -3.95
CA ASN A 57 12.77 -1.00 -3.16
C ASN A 57 11.78 -2.16 -3.38
N ARG A 58 12.22 -3.16 -4.14
CA ARG A 58 11.39 -4.33 -4.52
C ARG A 58 10.96 -5.19 -3.34
N GLU A 59 11.60 -5.09 -2.18
CA GLU A 59 11.29 -5.90 -0.99
C GLU A 59 10.69 -5.04 0.12
N PHE A 60 10.20 -3.83 -0.21
CA PHE A 60 9.62 -2.93 0.77
C PHE A 60 8.27 -3.46 1.28
N LEU A 61 8.34 -4.21 2.37
CA LEU A 61 7.21 -4.88 3.02
C LEU A 61 5.98 -3.96 3.25
N PRO A 62 6.11 -2.69 3.69
CA PRO A 62 4.96 -1.81 3.87
C PRO A 62 4.14 -1.59 2.58
N ALA A 63 4.81 -1.35 1.44
CA ALA A 63 4.11 -1.13 0.17
C ALA A 63 3.44 -2.41 -0.34
N ILE A 64 4.07 -3.58 -0.16
CA ILE A 64 3.46 -4.88 -0.52
C ILE A 64 2.20 -5.13 0.32
N PHE A 65 2.29 -4.89 1.64
CA PHE A 65 1.15 -5.03 2.56
C PHE A 65 0.01 -4.08 2.17
N ASN A 66 0.33 -2.81 1.90
CA ASN A 66 -0.67 -1.81 1.55
C ASN A 66 -1.31 -2.05 0.18
N LEU A 67 -0.58 -2.56 -0.80
CA LEU A 67 -1.17 -3.00 -2.07
C LEU A 67 -2.15 -4.15 -1.87
N ALA A 68 -1.80 -5.15 -1.05
CA ALA A 68 -2.69 -6.26 -0.77
C ALA A 68 -4.01 -5.79 -0.13
N MET A 69 -3.90 -4.92 0.89
CA MET A 69 -5.05 -4.27 1.54
C MET A 69 -5.90 -3.45 0.56
N LEU A 70 -5.27 -2.69 -0.33
CA LEU A 70 -5.95 -1.87 -1.33
C LEU A 70 -6.72 -2.74 -2.31
N TYR A 71 -6.10 -3.82 -2.81
CA TYR A 71 -6.77 -4.77 -3.71
C TYR A 71 -7.94 -5.49 -3.05
N GLU A 72 -7.84 -5.87 -1.77
CA GLU A 72 -8.99 -6.39 -1.03
C GLU A 72 -10.13 -5.37 -0.97
N ARG A 73 -9.79 -4.10 -0.68
CA ARG A 73 -10.77 -3.01 -0.57
C ARG A 73 -11.46 -2.70 -1.90
N THR A 74 -10.76 -2.85 -3.02
CA THR A 74 -11.32 -2.65 -4.37
C THR A 74 -11.96 -3.91 -4.95
N GLY A 75 -11.89 -5.05 -4.24
CA GLY A 75 -12.49 -6.31 -4.66
C GLY A 75 -11.63 -7.14 -5.64
N ASP A 76 -10.40 -6.70 -5.94
CA ASP A 76 -9.46 -7.47 -6.76
C ASP A 76 -8.77 -8.56 -5.92
N ARG A 77 -9.53 -9.62 -5.61
CA ARG A 77 -9.06 -10.74 -4.79
C ARG A 77 -7.80 -11.40 -5.37
N THR A 78 -7.71 -11.51 -6.69
CA THR A 78 -6.57 -12.13 -7.37
C THR A 78 -5.27 -11.36 -7.09
N GLN A 79 -5.28 -10.03 -7.27
CA GLN A 79 -4.09 -9.24 -6.99
C GLN A 79 -3.78 -9.18 -5.49
N ALA A 80 -4.81 -9.16 -4.62
CA ALA A 80 -4.61 -9.24 -3.18
C ALA A 80 -3.87 -10.54 -2.78
N GLU A 81 -4.29 -11.70 -3.29
CA GLU A 81 -3.63 -12.98 -3.04
C GLU A 81 -2.17 -12.98 -3.51
N VAL A 82 -1.88 -12.40 -4.68
CA VAL A 82 -0.51 -12.28 -5.19
C VAL A 82 0.37 -11.50 -4.21
N GLN A 83 -0.11 -10.34 -3.72
CA GLN A 83 0.68 -9.52 -2.81
C GLN A 83 0.79 -10.15 -1.41
N TRP A 84 -0.25 -10.80 -0.89
CA TRP A 84 -0.14 -11.52 0.38
C TRP A 84 0.86 -12.68 0.32
N ASN A 85 0.83 -13.48 -0.74
CA ASN A 85 1.83 -14.52 -0.95
C ASN A 85 3.24 -13.95 -1.08
N ARG A 86 3.39 -12.81 -1.76
CA ARG A 86 4.69 -12.12 -1.85
C ARG A 86 5.18 -11.62 -0.50
N TYR A 87 4.30 -11.00 0.30
CA TYR A 87 4.62 -10.55 1.66
C TYR A 87 5.12 -11.73 2.51
N LEU A 88 4.36 -12.83 2.51
CA LEU A 88 4.67 -14.02 3.32
C LEU A 88 5.96 -14.75 2.90
N LYS A 89 6.41 -14.58 1.65
CA LYS A 89 7.72 -15.06 1.19
C LYS A 89 8.88 -14.27 1.79
N LEU A 90 8.69 -12.97 2.02
CA LEU A 90 9.70 -12.06 2.54
C LEU A 90 9.69 -12.03 4.08
N ASP A 91 8.51 -12.05 4.68
CA ASP A 91 8.31 -12.12 6.12
C ASP A 91 7.23 -13.15 6.46
N SER A 92 7.65 -14.23 7.12
CA SER A 92 6.78 -15.32 7.54
C SER A 92 6.56 -15.38 9.05
N ASN A 93 7.24 -14.56 9.85
CA ASN A 93 7.33 -14.77 11.30
C ASN A 93 6.85 -13.58 12.15
N SER A 94 6.70 -12.40 11.57
CA SER A 94 6.22 -11.24 12.34
C SER A 94 4.73 -11.31 12.68
N ALA A 95 4.28 -10.39 13.55
CA ALA A 95 2.86 -10.17 13.78
C ALA A 95 2.10 -9.78 12.50
N TRP A 96 2.74 -9.05 11.60
CA TRP A 96 2.17 -8.70 10.30
C TRP A 96 2.06 -9.92 9.38
N ALA A 97 2.98 -10.89 9.48
CA ALA A 97 2.85 -12.16 8.77
C ALA A 97 1.66 -12.99 9.28
N VAL A 98 1.32 -12.91 10.57
CA VAL A 98 0.09 -13.54 11.11
C VAL A 98 -1.15 -12.89 10.50
N GLU A 99 -1.20 -11.57 10.43
CA GLU A 99 -2.30 -10.84 9.78
C GLU A 99 -2.41 -11.19 8.29
N ALA A 100 -1.29 -11.18 7.55
CA ALA A 100 -1.26 -11.53 6.14
C ALA A 100 -1.77 -12.95 5.86
N ARG A 101 -1.45 -13.93 6.72
CA ARG A 101 -2.00 -15.29 6.64
C ARG A 101 -3.51 -15.30 6.85
N SER A 102 -4.01 -14.57 7.85
CA SER A 102 -5.45 -14.47 8.13
C SER A 102 -6.22 -13.91 6.93
N ARG A 103 -5.70 -12.83 6.34
CA ARG A 103 -6.25 -12.18 5.14
C ARG A 103 -6.27 -13.13 3.95
N LEU A 104 -5.13 -13.75 3.66
CA LEU A 104 -5.00 -14.73 2.56
C LEU A 104 -5.98 -15.89 2.71
N GLN A 105 -6.14 -16.45 3.91
CA GLN A 105 -7.12 -17.51 4.18
C GLN A 105 -8.57 -17.06 3.96
N GLY A 106 -8.88 -15.77 4.17
CA GLY A 106 -10.19 -15.20 3.88
C GLY A 106 -10.47 -15.02 2.39
N LEU A 107 -9.43 -14.92 1.56
CA LEU A 107 -9.55 -14.75 0.11
C LEU A 107 -9.80 -16.07 -0.64
N SER A 108 -9.27 -17.18 -0.12
CA SER A 108 -9.40 -18.51 -0.73
C SER A 108 -10.72 -19.24 -0.40
N ARG A 109 -11.67 -18.57 0.26
CA ARG A 109 -13.03 -19.07 0.56
C ARG A 109 -14.03 -18.44 -0.39
#